data_AF-A0A6N3J763-F1
#
_entry.id   AF-A0A6N3J763-F1
#
_cell.length_a   1.000
_cell.length_b   1.000
_cell.length_c   1.000
_cell.angle_alpha   90.00
_cell.angle_beta   90.00
_cell.angle_gamma   90.00
#
_symmetry.space_group_name_H-M   'P 1'
#
loop_
_entity.id
_entity.type
_entity.pdbx_description
1 polymer ?
#
loop_
_entity_poly.entity_id
_entity_poly.type
_entity_poly.pdbx_seq_one_letter_code
_entity_poly.pdbx_strand_id
1 'polypeptide(L)'
;MSDDKIFNLTVGQNDENNSDGFTDRLKTIIGHKSIRAFALDSGVSETAMRQYVSGKSDPSRKALIAIARSGKVGVEWLASGKGPKLTVDHIEDSYIQKADGFIYVSNIRIQKEVSSEEDTTSKIVNTRYAFRSDWIEKEGLQAQRLAMVNAKGDSMEPLIKEGDKLLVETFFYKDPSGRIHQGLEPSTFIESDGVYVIRLDKHMVVKRLQLDMKGGVYIKNDNPAYETIHLTKAELVSIVIVAKVILALPRRF
;
A
#
# COMPACT_ATOMS: atom_id res chain seq x y z
N MET A 1 -18.71 61.96 -15.94
CA MET A 1 -18.45 60.58 -15.45
C MET A 1 -17.37 60.04 -16.38
N SER A 2 -16.14 60.53 -16.20
CA SER A 2 -15.06 59.90 -15.40
C SER A 2 -14.60 58.61 -16.06
N ASP A 3 -13.33 58.33 -16.30
CA ASP A 3 -12.04 59.04 -16.25
C ASP A 3 -11.05 57.98 -16.77
N ASP A 4 -10.02 58.41 -17.51
CA ASP A 4 -8.64 57.92 -17.39
C ASP A 4 -8.33 56.41 -17.22
N LYS A 5 -7.68 55.80 -18.24
CA LYS A 5 -6.21 55.63 -18.32
C LYS A 5 -5.80 54.41 -19.15
N ILE A 6 -4.96 54.70 -20.13
CA ILE A 6 -4.02 53.77 -20.77
C ILE A 6 -3.05 53.24 -19.71
N PHE A 7 -2.80 51.93 -19.70
CA PHE A 7 -1.52 51.37 -19.24
C PHE A 7 -1.15 50.12 -20.03
N ASN A 8 -0.21 50.30 -20.97
CA ASN A 8 0.76 49.26 -21.30
C ASN A 8 1.71 49.13 -20.11
N LEU A 9 1.85 47.93 -19.55
CA LEU A 9 2.93 47.51 -18.65
C LEU A 9 3.17 46.02 -18.93
N THR A 10 4.14 45.70 -19.78
CA THR A 10 5.50 45.28 -19.40
C THR A 10 5.54 43.85 -18.86
N VAL A 11 6.18 43.00 -19.66
CA VAL A 11 6.95 41.80 -19.28
C VAL A 11 7.08 41.61 -17.77
N GLY A 12 6.32 40.66 -17.23
CA GLY A 12 6.72 39.93 -16.04
C GLY A 12 7.45 38.67 -16.48
N GLN A 13 8.78 38.78 -16.68
CA GLN A 13 9.63 37.68 -16.22
C GLN A 13 9.59 37.66 -14.69
N ASN A 14 9.90 36.49 -14.13
CA ASN A 14 10.07 36.13 -12.72
C ASN A 14 8.86 35.36 -12.15
N ASP A 15 8.98 34.13 -11.63
CA ASP A 15 10.14 33.30 -11.35
C ASP A 15 9.73 31.83 -11.27
N GLU A 16 10.70 30.98 -11.59
CA GLU A 16 10.77 29.56 -11.29
C GLU A 16 10.26 29.22 -9.88
N ASN A 17 9.47 28.15 -9.76
CA ASN A 17 9.64 27.16 -8.69
C ASN A 17 8.95 25.86 -9.08
N ASN A 18 9.56 25.18 -10.05
CA ASN A 18 9.28 23.80 -10.39
C ASN A 18 9.81 22.89 -9.25
N SER A 19 9.11 22.81 -8.12
CA SER A 19 9.57 22.09 -6.91
C SER A 19 9.33 20.58 -6.96
N ASP A 20 9.59 19.94 -8.10
CA ASP A 20 9.42 18.49 -8.27
C ASP A 20 10.78 17.78 -8.51
N GLY A 21 11.82 18.26 -7.83
CA GLY A 21 13.20 17.81 -7.96
C GLY A 21 13.53 16.53 -7.18
N PHE A 22 14.58 15.82 -7.64
CA PHE A 22 15.17 14.68 -6.93
C PHE A 22 15.49 15.00 -5.46
N THR A 23 15.98 16.22 -5.22
CA THR A 23 16.33 16.72 -3.89
C THR A 23 15.17 16.71 -2.90
N ASP A 24 13.96 17.08 -3.33
CA ASP A 24 12.80 17.16 -2.45
C ASP A 24 12.24 15.76 -2.15
N ARG A 25 12.30 14.86 -3.12
CA ARG A 25 12.03 13.43 -2.90
C ARG A 25 13.04 12.81 -1.93
N LEU A 26 14.32 13.17 -2.04
CA LEU A 26 15.36 12.71 -1.12
C LEU A 26 15.14 13.24 0.31
N LYS A 27 14.82 14.52 0.49
CA LYS A 27 14.45 15.08 1.81
C LYS A 27 13.22 14.38 2.38
N THR A 28 12.24 14.08 1.54
CA THR A 28 11.01 13.39 1.94
C THR A 28 11.27 11.99 2.49
N ILE A 29 12.22 11.23 1.93
CA ILE A 29 12.55 9.89 2.42
C ILE A 29 13.49 9.90 3.63
N ILE A 30 14.30 10.95 3.80
CA ILE A 30 15.08 11.17 5.03
C ILE A 30 14.14 11.43 6.20
N GLY A 31 13.06 12.20 5.98
CA GLY A 31 12.02 12.45 6.96
C GLY A 31 12.57 13.11 8.23
N HIS A 32 12.31 12.50 9.39
CA HIS A 32 12.78 13.00 10.69
C HIS A 32 14.20 12.54 11.06
N LYS A 33 14.82 11.65 10.27
CA LYS A 33 16.20 11.22 10.53
C LYS A 33 17.17 12.37 10.22
N SER A 34 18.28 12.41 10.95
CA SER A 34 19.39 13.28 10.54
C SER A 34 19.99 12.76 9.22
N ILE A 35 20.55 13.67 8.41
CA ILE A 35 21.25 13.30 7.15
C ILE A 35 22.32 12.24 7.43
N ARG A 36 23.04 12.37 8.55
CA ARG A 36 24.05 11.42 8.99
C ARG A 36 23.47 10.04 9.28
N ALA A 37 22.37 9.97 10.04
CA ALA A 37 21.71 8.70 10.36
C ALA A 37 21.21 7.99 9.10
N PHE A 38 20.59 8.73 8.18
CA PHE A 38 20.09 8.16 6.93
C PHE A 38 21.23 7.76 5.97
N ALA A 39 22.34 8.51 5.94
CA ALA A 39 23.53 8.14 5.19
C ALA A 39 24.12 6.81 5.68
N LEU A 40 24.20 6.63 7.00
CA LEU A 40 24.64 5.39 7.62
C LEU A 40 23.72 4.22 7.23
N ASP A 41 22.40 4.38 7.35
CA ASP A 41 21.41 3.35 7.02
C ASP A 41 21.45 2.95 5.53
N SER A 42 21.72 3.90 4.64
CA SER A 42 21.79 3.67 3.18
C SER A 42 23.16 3.21 2.69
N GLY A 43 24.18 3.14 3.55
CA GLY A 43 25.55 2.78 3.14
C GLY A 43 26.21 3.82 2.22
N VAL A 44 25.71 5.06 2.21
CA VAL A 44 26.25 6.19 1.45
C VAL A 44 27.04 7.09 2.41
N SER A 45 28.14 7.71 1.96
CA SER A 45 28.89 8.62 2.82
C SER A 45 28.06 9.88 3.17
N GLU A 46 28.22 10.41 4.39
CA GLU A 46 27.51 11.61 4.83
C GLU A 46 27.78 12.80 3.89
N THR A 47 29.03 12.95 3.42
CA THR A 47 29.42 13.99 2.48
C THR A 47 28.67 13.87 1.15
N ALA A 48 28.58 12.66 0.58
CA ALA A 48 27.83 12.44 -0.66
C ALA A 48 26.33 12.70 -0.46
N MET A 49 25.75 12.21 0.64
CA MET A 49 24.34 12.46 0.97
C MET A 49 24.04 13.96 1.10
N ARG A 50 24.94 14.75 1.71
CA ARG A 50 24.79 16.21 1.79
C ARG A 50 24.86 16.89 0.42
N GLN A 51 25.71 16.40 -0.48
CA GLN A 51 25.77 16.92 -1.85
C GLN A 51 24.47 16.62 -2.61
N TYR A 52 23.91 15.42 -2.46
CA TYR A 52 22.63 15.03 -3.06
C TYR A 52 21.46 15.88 -2.53
N VAL A 53 21.39 16.08 -1.20
CA VAL A 53 20.36 16.92 -0.56
C VAL A 53 20.49 18.41 -0.89
N SER A 54 21.67 18.86 -1.32
CA SER A 54 21.90 20.25 -1.75
C SER A 54 21.84 20.43 -3.28
N GLY A 55 21.60 19.35 -4.04
CA GLY A 55 21.59 19.39 -5.50
C GLY A 55 22.96 19.66 -6.15
N LYS A 56 24.06 19.52 -5.40
CA LYS A 56 25.42 19.76 -5.91
C LYS A 56 25.93 18.63 -6.81
N SER A 57 25.37 17.44 -6.68
CA SER A 57 25.72 16.28 -7.50
C SER A 57 24.56 15.29 -7.55
N ASP A 58 24.55 14.47 -8.59
CA ASP A 58 23.62 13.35 -8.72
C ASP A 58 24.17 12.07 -8.10
N PRO A 59 23.32 11.20 -7.52
CA PRO A 59 23.75 9.92 -7.03
C PRO A 59 24.20 9.00 -8.16
N SER A 60 25.27 8.24 -7.93
CA SER A 60 25.58 7.11 -8.80
C SER A 60 24.42 6.10 -8.80
N ARG A 61 24.30 5.28 -9.84
CA ARG A 61 23.30 4.18 -9.89
C ARG A 61 23.31 3.32 -8.62
N LYS A 62 24.50 3.00 -8.09
CA LYS A 62 24.64 2.21 -6.86
C LYS A 62 24.09 2.96 -5.64
N ALA A 63 24.42 4.24 -5.50
CA ALA A 63 23.95 5.08 -4.40
C ALA A 63 22.43 5.29 -4.47
N LEU A 64 21.87 5.55 -5.66
CA LEU A 64 20.44 5.72 -5.87
C LEU A 64 19.64 4.47 -5.45
N ILE A 65 20.12 3.27 -5.82
CA ILE A 65 19.50 2.00 -5.41
C ILE A 65 19.57 1.82 -3.88
N ALA A 66 20.71 2.12 -3.27
CA ALA A 66 20.91 1.95 -1.84
C ALA A 66 20.02 2.92 -1.02
N ILE A 67 19.92 4.17 -1.47
CA ILE A 67 19.02 5.19 -0.91
C ILE A 67 17.56 4.75 -1.03
N ALA A 68 17.15 4.29 -2.21
CA ALA A 68 15.77 3.85 -2.46
C ALA A 68 15.38 2.69 -1.53
N ARG A 69 16.26 1.69 -1.39
CA ARG A 69 16.07 0.56 -0.46
C ARG A 69 15.96 1.02 0.99
N SER A 70 16.86 1.88 1.45
CA SER A 70 16.83 2.41 2.82
C SER A 70 15.58 3.27 3.08
N GLY A 71 15.09 3.98 2.07
CA GLY A 71 13.87 4.78 2.13
C GLY A 71 12.59 3.96 1.93
N LYS A 72 12.70 2.67 1.61
CA LYS A 72 11.58 1.80 1.22
C LYS A 72 10.75 2.40 0.08
N VAL A 73 11.44 2.99 -0.88
CA VAL A 73 10.84 3.66 -2.03
C VAL A 73 11.25 3.07 -3.36
N GLY A 74 10.41 3.29 -4.38
CA GLY A 74 10.72 2.91 -5.75
C GLY A 74 11.91 3.72 -6.30
N VAL A 75 12.84 3.04 -6.97
CA VAL A 75 14.02 3.68 -7.59
C VAL A 75 13.57 4.68 -8.67
N GLU A 76 12.58 4.33 -9.49
CA GLU A 76 12.03 5.21 -10.54
C GLU A 76 11.39 6.47 -9.96
N TRP A 77 10.63 6.31 -8.87
CA TRP A 77 10.01 7.43 -8.16
C TRP A 77 11.07 8.35 -7.58
N LEU A 78 12.06 7.79 -6.90
CA LEU A 78 13.15 8.59 -6.35
C LEU A 78 13.90 9.36 -7.44
N ALA A 79 14.25 8.68 -8.54
CA ALA A 79 15.00 9.26 -9.65
C ALA A 79 14.23 10.37 -10.37
N SER A 80 12.97 10.12 -10.72
CA SER A 80 12.25 10.91 -11.73
C SER A 80 10.91 11.48 -11.26
N GLY A 81 10.43 11.09 -10.08
CA GLY A 81 9.08 11.39 -9.60
C GLY A 81 8.00 10.50 -10.23
N LYS A 82 8.34 9.67 -11.22
CA LYS A 82 7.43 8.75 -11.90
C LYS A 82 7.39 7.39 -11.22
N GLY A 83 6.26 6.71 -11.28
CA GLY A 83 6.08 5.40 -10.66
C GLY A 83 5.82 5.45 -9.15
N PRO A 84 5.66 4.29 -8.49
CA PRO A 84 5.18 4.21 -7.12
C PRO A 84 6.25 4.63 -6.10
N LYS A 85 5.85 5.49 -5.16
CA LYS A 85 6.72 5.93 -4.07
C LYS A 85 7.13 4.80 -3.14
N LEU A 86 6.26 3.83 -2.82
CA LEU A 86 6.58 2.80 -1.82
C LEU A 86 7.00 1.49 -2.48
N THR A 87 8.00 0.81 -1.91
CA THR A 87 8.30 -0.60 -2.19
C THR A 87 7.81 -1.47 -1.05
N VAL A 88 7.03 -2.51 -1.37
CA VAL A 88 6.69 -3.54 -0.39
C VAL A 88 7.94 -4.39 -0.18
N ASP A 89 8.58 -4.27 0.98
CA ASP A 89 9.83 -4.96 1.29
C ASP A 89 9.65 -6.49 1.16
N HIS A 90 10.56 -7.12 0.42
CA HIS A 90 10.64 -8.54 0.03
C HIS A 90 9.77 -9.00 -1.13
N ILE A 91 9.79 -8.26 -2.24
CA ILE A 91 9.75 -8.93 -3.53
C ILE A 91 11.14 -8.86 -4.17
N GLU A 92 11.98 -9.83 -3.83
CA GLU A 92 13.02 -10.24 -4.77
C GLU A 92 12.28 -10.64 -6.06
N ASP A 93 12.56 -9.86 -7.11
CA ASP A 93 12.03 -9.95 -8.46
C ASP A 93 10.53 -9.69 -8.69
N SER A 94 9.92 -8.68 -8.06
CA SER A 94 8.84 -7.94 -8.76
C SER A 94 9.47 -6.87 -9.61
N TYR A 95 10.16 -7.29 -10.67
CA TYR A 95 10.21 -6.42 -11.82
C TYR A 95 8.76 -6.30 -12.29
N ILE A 96 8.15 -5.14 -12.05
CA ILE A 96 7.07 -4.63 -12.89
C ILE A 96 7.69 -4.50 -14.27
N GLN A 97 7.74 -5.60 -15.02
CA GLN A 97 7.78 -5.49 -16.45
C GLN A 97 6.36 -5.08 -16.84
N LYS A 98 6.17 -3.80 -17.18
CA LYS A 98 5.25 -3.47 -18.28
C LYS A 98 5.86 -4.09 -19.56
N ALA A 99 5.89 -5.42 -19.61
CA ALA A 99 6.05 -6.20 -20.80
C ALA A 99 4.85 -7.15 -20.77
N ASP A 100 4.08 -7.12 -21.85
CA ASP A 100 2.89 -7.94 -22.09
C ASP A 100 1.59 -7.59 -21.33
N GLY A 101 1.52 -6.46 -20.62
CA GLY A 101 0.24 -5.92 -20.12
C GLY A 101 -0.34 -6.65 -18.90
N PHE A 102 0.52 -7.18 -18.02
CA PHE A 102 0.12 -7.86 -16.79
C PHE A 102 0.72 -7.24 -15.52
N ILE A 103 0.01 -7.40 -14.41
CA ILE A 103 0.42 -7.11 -13.04
C ILE A 103 0.45 -8.44 -12.28
N TYR A 104 1.58 -8.76 -11.67
CA TYR A 104 1.75 -9.97 -10.86
C TYR A 104 1.52 -9.66 -9.39
N VAL A 105 0.54 -10.34 -8.79
CA VAL A 105 0.14 -10.19 -7.39
C VAL A 105 0.56 -11.44 -6.63
N SER A 106 1.12 -11.26 -5.43
CA SER A 106 1.58 -12.35 -4.55
C SER A 106 0.69 -12.48 -3.32
N ASN A 107 0.82 -13.59 -2.59
CA ASN A 107 0.06 -13.78 -1.36
C ASN A 107 0.50 -12.80 -0.26
N ILE A 108 -0.45 -12.29 0.53
CA ILE A 108 -0.12 -11.61 1.79
C ILE A 108 0.60 -12.63 2.67
N ARG A 109 1.86 -12.36 3.02
CA ARG A 109 2.49 -13.02 4.16
C ARG A 109 1.79 -12.53 5.41
N ILE A 110 0.87 -13.33 5.94
CA ILE A 110 0.48 -13.22 7.34
C ILE A 110 1.77 -13.56 8.10
N GLN A 111 2.49 -12.56 8.58
CA GLN A 111 3.58 -12.79 9.50
C GLN A 111 2.95 -13.43 10.74
N LYS A 112 3.02 -14.75 10.82
CA LYS A 112 3.01 -15.45 12.10
C LYS A 112 4.23 -14.90 12.82
N GLU A 113 4.02 -14.17 13.92
CA GLU A 113 5.11 -13.87 14.85
C GLU A 113 5.84 -15.19 15.09
N VAL A 114 7.12 -15.20 14.74
CA VAL A 114 8.02 -16.33 14.94
C VAL A 114 8.12 -16.52 16.44
N SER A 115 7.26 -17.36 17.00
CA SER A 115 7.61 -18.09 18.22
C SER A 115 8.68 -19.10 17.80
N SER A 116 9.83 -18.94 18.43
CA SER A 116 11.04 -19.75 18.32
C SER A 116 10.79 -21.26 18.20
N GLU A 117 11.74 -21.87 17.47
CA GLU A 117 12.11 -23.29 17.44
C GLU A 117 11.38 -24.21 16.44
N GLU A 118 12.20 -24.68 15.50
CA GLU A 118 12.15 -25.93 14.71
C GLU A 118 10.81 -26.29 14.01
N ASP A 119 10.78 -26.19 12.68
CA ASP A 119 10.95 -27.38 11.83
C ASP A 119 10.96 -27.03 10.32
N THR A 120 11.98 -27.55 9.64
CA THR A 120 12.04 -28.03 8.25
C THR A 120 11.46 -27.20 7.09
N THR A 121 12.38 -26.68 6.26
CA THR A 121 12.30 -26.50 4.78
C THR A 121 10.90 -26.42 4.15
N SER A 122 10.12 -25.41 4.56
CA SER A 122 8.95 -24.99 3.79
C SER A 122 9.46 -24.34 2.50
N LYS A 123 9.59 -25.15 1.44
CA LYS A 123 9.87 -24.72 0.06
C LYS A 123 8.95 -23.53 -0.23
N ILE A 124 9.52 -22.33 -0.28
CA ILE A 124 8.76 -21.09 -0.46
C ILE A 124 8.21 -21.11 -1.88
N VAL A 125 7.00 -21.64 -2.06
CA VAL A 125 6.29 -21.53 -3.34
C VAL A 125 5.75 -20.10 -3.40
N ASN A 126 6.54 -19.22 -3.99
CA ASN A 126 6.15 -17.84 -4.25
C ASN A 126 5.18 -17.83 -5.45
N THR A 127 3.97 -18.37 -5.28
CA THR A 127 2.94 -18.39 -6.32
C THR A 127 2.57 -16.95 -6.66
N ARG A 128 2.81 -16.56 -7.91
CA ARG A 128 2.41 -15.27 -8.47
C ARG A 128 1.16 -15.45 -9.32
N TYR A 129 0.19 -14.56 -9.16
CA TYR A 129 -1.03 -14.52 -9.94
C TYR A 129 -0.96 -13.34 -10.90
N ALA A 130 -1.18 -13.58 -12.19
CA ALA A 130 -1.15 -12.54 -13.20
C ALA A 130 -2.56 -12.00 -13.45
N PHE A 131 -2.70 -10.67 -13.38
CA PHE A 131 -3.91 -9.93 -13.73
C PHE A 131 -3.60 -8.97 -14.88
N ARG A 132 -4.51 -8.78 -15.83
CA ARG A 132 -4.26 -7.81 -16.91
C ARG A 132 -4.21 -6.40 -16.33
N SER A 133 -3.23 -5.60 -16.75
CA SER A 133 -3.04 -4.24 -16.25
C SER A 133 -4.22 -3.33 -16.60
N ASP A 134 -4.81 -3.49 -17.79
CA ASP A 134 -5.96 -2.69 -18.22
C ASP A 134 -7.23 -2.97 -17.42
N TRP A 135 -7.43 -4.22 -16.98
CA TRP A 135 -8.52 -4.55 -16.07
C TRP A 135 -8.33 -3.88 -14.71
N ILE A 136 -7.11 -3.95 -14.15
CA ILE A 136 -6.78 -3.31 -12.87
C ILE A 136 -7.02 -1.80 -12.92
N GLU A 137 -6.58 -1.14 -14.01
CA GLU A 137 -6.81 0.29 -14.25
C GLU A 137 -8.31 0.62 -14.41
N LYS A 138 -9.05 -0.20 -15.18
CA LYS A 138 -10.49 -0.02 -15.40
C LYS A 138 -11.30 -0.13 -14.10
N GLU A 139 -10.92 -1.05 -13.22
CA GLU A 139 -11.57 -1.21 -11.90
C GLU A 139 -11.10 -0.15 -10.87
N GLY A 140 -10.18 0.76 -11.25
CA GLY A 140 -9.66 1.81 -10.37
C GLY A 140 -8.74 1.28 -9.25
N LEU A 141 -8.23 0.06 -9.40
CA LEU A 141 -7.45 -0.62 -8.37
C LEU A 141 -5.99 -0.17 -8.40
N GLN A 142 -5.40 -0.03 -7.21
CA GLN A 142 -3.98 0.29 -7.09
C GLN A 142 -3.17 -0.99 -6.96
N ALA A 143 -2.37 -1.30 -7.99
CA ALA A 143 -1.55 -2.51 -8.05
C ALA A 143 -0.74 -2.78 -6.76
N GLN A 144 -0.23 -1.72 -6.12
CA GLN A 144 0.60 -1.79 -4.91
C GLN A 144 -0.21 -2.13 -3.65
N ARG A 145 -1.53 -1.99 -3.69
CA ARG A 145 -2.45 -2.40 -2.62
C ARG A 145 -3.01 -3.79 -2.87
N LEU A 146 -2.76 -4.41 -4.02
CA LEU A 146 -3.32 -5.71 -4.32
C LEU A 146 -2.52 -6.83 -3.70
N ALA A 147 -3.23 -7.84 -3.22
CA ALA A 147 -2.64 -9.02 -2.65
C ALA A 147 -3.56 -10.24 -2.80
N MET A 148 -2.99 -11.44 -2.70
CA MET A 148 -3.75 -12.68 -2.68
C MET A 148 -3.92 -13.21 -1.26
N VAL A 149 -5.11 -13.68 -0.92
CA VAL A 149 -5.45 -14.28 0.37
C VAL A 149 -6.14 -15.62 0.13
N ASN A 150 -5.87 -16.63 0.96
CA ASN A 150 -6.62 -17.87 0.92
C ASN A 150 -7.83 -17.75 1.83
N ALA A 151 -9.01 -18.06 1.31
CA ALA A 151 -10.18 -18.28 2.14
C ALA A 151 -9.93 -19.47 3.08
N LYS A 152 -10.33 -19.31 4.35
CA LYS A 152 -10.21 -20.33 5.39
C LYS A 152 -11.55 -20.49 6.09
N GLY A 153 -11.92 -21.73 6.37
CA GLY A 153 -13.22 -22.09 6.90
C GLY A 153 -14.34 -21.87 5.89
N ASP A 154 -15.56 -22.10 6.36
CA ASP A 154 -16.79 -22.23 5.58
C ASP A 154 -17.80 -21.11 5.85
N SER A 155 -17.45 -20.10 6.65
CA SER A 155 -18.40 -19.05 7.05
C SER A 155 -18.89 -18.19 5.88
N MET A 156 -18.18 -18.21 4.75
CA MET A 156 -18.54 -17.48 3.54
C MET A 156 -19.05 -18.39 2.41
N GLU A 157 -19.34 -19.66 2.73
CA GLU A 157 -19.99 -20.56 1.79
C GLU A 157 -21.46 -20.16 1.52
N PRO A 158 -22.00 -20.45 0.33
CA PRO A 158 -21.40 -21.23 -0.76
C PRO A 158 -20.52 -20.41 -1.72
N LEU A 159 -20.50 -19.07 -1.59
CA LEU A 159 -19.89 -18.17 -2.56
C LEU A 159 -18.35 -18.19 -2.49
N ILE A 160 -17.80 -18.23 -1.28
CA ILE A 160 -16.36 -18.33 -1.03
C ILE A 160 -16.14 -19.57 -0.18
N LYS A 161 -15.49 -20.57 -0.78
CA LYS A 161 -15.21 -21.85 -0.14
C LYS A 161 -13.82 -21.87 0.45
N GLU A 162 -13.62 -22.76 1.41
CA GLU A 162 -12.29 -22.98 1.95
C GLU A 162 -11.28 -23.32 0.84
N GLY A 163 -10.15 -22.62 0.84
CA GLY A 163 -9.07 -22.80 -0.12
C GLY A 163 -9.17 -21.95 -1.39
N ASP A 164 -10.30 -21.26 -1.62
CA ASP A 164 -10.42 -20.27 -2.71
C ASP A 164 -9.36 -19.17 -2.58
N LYS A 165 -8.93 -18.63 -3.72
CA LYS A 165 -7.97 -17.53 -3.76
C LYS A 165 -8.71 -16.22 -3.92
N LEU A 166 -8.48 -15.29 -3.02
CA LEU A 166 -9.11 -13.99 -3.00
C LEU A 166 -8.11 -12.94 -3.44
N LEU A 167 -8.43 -12.20 -4.50
CA LEU A 167 -7.75 -10.93 -4.77
C LEU A 167 -8.34 -9.89 -3.84
N VAL A 168 -7.49 -9.23 -3.08
CA VAL A 168 -7.90 -8.21 -2.11
C VAL A 168 -7.14 -6.91 -2.34
N GLU A 169 -7.82 -5.79 -2.10
CA GLU A 169 -7.20 -4.48 -1.97
C GLU A 169 -6.95 -4.18 -0.50
N THR A 170 -5.68 -4.08 -0.13
CA THR A 170 -5.20 -3.88 1.23
C THR A 170 -5.23 -2.41 1.63
N PHE A 171 -5.54 -2.17 2.89
CA PHE A 171 -5.54 -0.85 3.49
C PHE A 171 -4.31 -0.64 4.34
N PHE A 172 -3.75 0.57 4.24
CA PHE A 172 -2.68 1.05 5.09
C PHE A 172 -2.93 2.52 5.39
N TYR A 173 -2.59 2.94 6.60
CA TYR A 173 -2.61 4.34 6.98
C TYR A 173 -1.31 4.72 7.68
N LYS A 174 -1.01 6.01 7.67
CA LYS A 174 0.15 6.58 8.35
C LYS A 174 -0.35 7.33 9.56
N ASP A 175 0.11 6.96 10.75
CA ASP A 175 -0.26 7.67 11.97
C ASP A 175 0.44 9.04 12.07
N PRO A 176 0.05 9.91 13.03
CA PRO A 176 0.69 11.23 13.21
C PRO A 176 2.19 11.17 13.51
N SER A 177 2.70 10.05 14.05
CA SER A 177 4.14 9.83 14.28
C SER A 177 4.90 9.43 13.01
N GLY A 178 4.15 9.18 11.93
CA GLY A 178 4.66 8.78 10.65
C GLY A 178 4.88 7.28 10.48
N ARG A 179 4.42 6.46 11.42
CA ARG A 179 4.46 4.99 11.31
C ARG A 179 3.32 4.52 10.43
N ILE A 180 3.61 3.51 9.60
CA ILE A 180 2.63 2.90 8.71
C ILE A 180 2.01 1.71 9.45
N HIS A 181 0.68 1.67 9.46
CA HIS A 181 -0.13 0.60 10.03
C HIS A 181 -0.91 -0.09 8.93
N GLN A 182 -1.04 -1.41 9.06
CA GLN A 182 -1.93 -2.19 8.19
C GLN A 182 -3.35 -2.12 8.74
N GLY A 183 -4.28 -1.74 7.89
CA GLY A 183 -5.68 -1.56 8.21
C GLY A 183 -6.25 -0.28 7.61
N LEU A 184 -7.57 -0.20 7.59
CA LEU A 184 -8.28 1.05 7.38
C LEU A 184 -8.01 1.97 8.58
N GLU A 185 -7.78 3.25 8.32
CA GLU A 185 -7.56 4.23 9.40
C GLU A 185 -8.80 4.25 10.32
N PRO A 186 -8.63 4.23 11.66
CA PRO A 186 -9.77 4.18 12.59
C PRO A 186 -10.79 5.31 12.44
N SER A 187 -10.37 6.48 11.93
CA SER A 187 -11.24 7.63 11.65
C SER A 187 -11.93 7.59 10.29
N THR A 188 -11.53 6.67 9.41
CA THR A 188 -12.10 6.54 8.07
C THR A 188 -13.35 5.66 8.08
N PHE A 189 -14.39 6.10 7.39
CA PHE A 189 -15.61 5.31 7.22
C PHE A 189 -15.45 4.27 6.11
N ILE A 190 -16.12 3.13 6.26
CA ILE A 190 -16.26 2.17 5.18
C ILE A 190 -17.26 2.75 4.18
N GLU A 191 -16.84 2.89 2.92
CA GLU A 191 -17.61 3.61 1.91
C GLU A 191 -18.73 2.77 1.27
N SER A 192 -18.68 1.44 1.41
CA SER A 192 -19.63 0.54 0.76
C SER A 192 -19.76 -0.79 1.49
N ASP A 193 -20.92 -1.42 1.32
CA ASP A 193 -21.10 -2.83 1.64
C ASP A 193 -20.14 -3.68 0.79
N GLY A 194 -19.74 -4.83 1.33
CA GLY A 194 -18.86 -5.74 0.59
C GLY A 194 -18.30 -6.86 1.43
N VAL A 195 -17.41 -7.64 0.83
CA VAL A 195 -16.66 -8.68 1.53
C VAL A 195 -15.30 -8.10 1.90
N TYR A 196 -14.90 -8.27 3.16
CA TYR A 196 -13.69 -7.71 3.71
C TYR A 196 -12.89 -8.79 4.44
N VAL A 197 -11.59 -8.57 4.48
CA VAL A 197 -10.70 -9.28 5.39
C VAL A 197 -10.60 -8.44 6.65
N ILE A 198 -11.11 -8.97 7.76
CA ILE A 198 -11.02 -8.32 9.07
C ILE A 198 -10.07 -9.11 9.96
N ARG A 199 -9.36 -8.40 10.83
CA ARG A 199 -8.56 -8.99 11.89
C ARG A 199 -9.29 -8.77 13.21
N LEU A 200 -9.56 -9.86 13.89
CA LEU A 200 -10.10 -9.90 15.25
C LEU A 200 -9.05 -10.60 16.11
N ASP A 201 -8.50 -9.88 17.08
CA ASP A 201 -7.31 -10.27 17.83
C ASP A 201 -6.13 -10.68 16.91
N LYS A 202 -5.74 -11.96 16.97
CA LYS A 202 -4.66 -12.55 16.18
C LYS A 202 -5.16 -13.29 14.93
N HIS A 203 -6.46 -13.32 14.69
CA HIS A 203 -7.08 -14.09 13.60
C HIS A 203 -7.56 -13.18 12.48
N MET A 204 -7.20 -13.51 11.24
CA MET A 204 -7.76 -12.87 10.05
C MET A 204 -8.88 -13.74 9.51
N VAL A 205 -10.05 -13.14 9.29
CA VAL A 205 -11.25 -13.80 8.78
C VAL A 205 -11.86 -13.00 7.64
N VAL A 206 -12.52 -13.70 6.73
CA VAL A 206 -13.26 -13.08 5.62
C VAL A 206 -14.72 -12.98 6.04
N LYS A 207 -15.29 -11.78 5.99
CA LYS A 207 -16.69 -11.51 6.38
C LYS A 207 -17.34 -10.51 5.43
N ARG A 208 -18.67 -10.55 5.34
CA ARG A 208 -19.44 -9.51 4.65
C ARG A 208 -19.74 -8.39 5.64
N LEU A 209 -19.30 -7.17 5.32
CA LEU A 209 -19.65 -5.98 6.08
C LEU A 209 -20.82 -5.31 5.36
N GLN A 210 -21.89 -5.05 6.12
CA GLN A 210 -23.03 -4.24 5.70
C GLN A 210 -23.12 -3.03 6.62
N LEU A 211 -23.18 -1.83 6.04
CA LEU A 211 -23.21 -0.59 6.80
C LEU A 211 -24.55 -0.40 7.49
N ASP A 212 -24.52 0.15 8.71
CA ASP A 212 -25.70 0.69 9.36
C ASP A 212 -25.81 2.21 9.13
N MET A 213 -27.02 2.75 9.31
CA MET A 213 -27.31 4.18 9.11
C MET A 213 -26.66 5.11 10.16
N LYS A 214 -26.06 4.55 11.22
CA LYS A 214 -25.41 5.25 12.34
C LYS A 214 -23.88 5.13 12.28
N GLY A 215 -23.32 4.55 11.22
CA GLY A 215 -21.89 4.37 11.00
C GLY A 215 -21.27 3.15 11.71
N GLY A 216 -22.08 2.25 12.25
CA GLY A 216 -21.66 0.89 12.61
C GLY A 216 -21.76 -0.07 11.43
N VAL A 217 -21.51 -1.36 11.69
CA VAL A 217 -21.51 -2.42 10.69
C VAL A 217 -22.15 -3.70 11.21
N TYR A 218 -22.89 -4.37 10.34
CA TYR A 218 -23.25 -5.77 10.49
C TYR A 218 -22.15 -6.62 9.85
N ILE A 219 -21.50 -7.46 10.67
CA ILE A 219 -20.58 -8.50 10.24
C ILE A 219 -21.39 -9.76 9.97
N LYS A 220 -21.64 -10.01 8.69
CA LYS A 220 -22.44 -11.12 8.18
C LYS A 220 -21.57 -12.25 7.67
N ASN A 221 -22.15 -13.44 7.73
CA ASN A 221 -21.67 -14.66 7.11
C ASN A 221 -22.57 -14.96 5.92
N ASP A 222 -22.00 -15.43 4.81
CA ASP A 222 -22.83 -15.90 3.70
C ASP A 222 -23.39 -17.30 4.00
N ASN A 223 -22.72 -18.04 4.89
CA ASN A 223 -23.19 -19.33 5.38
C ASN A 223 -24.23 -19.11 6.51
N PRO A 224 -25.49 -19.55 6.32
CA PRO A 224 -26.58 -19.31 7.27
C PRO A 224 -26.44 -20.08 8.59
N ALA A 225 -25.50 -21.03 8.70
CA ALA A 225 -25.20 -21.72 9.96
C ALA A 225 -24.57 -20.80 11.02
N TYR A 226 -24.14 -19.60 10.63
CA TYR A 226 -23.47 -18.63 11.50
C TYR A 226 -24.32 -17.39 11.73
N GLU A 227 -24.32 -16.88 12.96
CA GLU A 227 -25.05 -15.68 13.33
C GLU A 227 -24.38 -14.39 12.81
N THR A 228 -25.19 -13.34 12.63
CA THR A 228 -24.70 -12.00 12.31
C THR A 228 -24.29 -11.27 13.59
N ILE A 229 -23.13 -10.63 13.57
CA ILE A 229 -22.67 -9.78 14.68
C ILE A 229 -22.87 -8.32 14.26
N HIS A 230 -23.41 -7.49 15.15
CA HIS A 230 -23.51 -6.05 14.93
C HIS A 230 -22.48 -5.33 15.79
N LEU A 231 -21.67 -4.47 15.17
CA LEU A 231 -20.78 -3.56 15.88
C LEU A 231 -21.26 -2.13 15.63
N THR A 232 -21.50 -1.39 16.70
CA THR A 232 -21.70 0.05 16.62
C THR A 232 -20.42 0.77 16.19
N LYS A 233 -20.55 2.03 15.79
CA LYS A 233 -19.39 2.87 15.45
C LYS A 233 -18.32 2.90 16.56
N ALA A 234 -18.72 2.88 17.82
CA ALA A 234 -17.80 2.89 18.95
C ALA A 234 -17.07 1.55 19.12
N GLU A 235 -17.71 0.43 18.77
CA GLU A 235 -17.16 -0.92 18.89
C GLU A 235 -16.26 -1.31 17.71
N LEU A 236 -16.28 -0.56 16.61
CA LEU A 236 -15.40 -0.80 15.45
C LEU A 236 -13.92 -0.83 15.81
N VAL A 237 -13.51 -0.18 16.90
CA VAL A 237 -12.13 -0.22 17.42
C VAL A 237 -11.68 -1.63 17.84
N SER A 238 -12.61 -2.57 18.03
CA SER A 238 -12.32 -3.97 18.38
C SER A 238 -11.82 -4.81 17.20
N ILE A 239 -11.92 -4.29 15.97
CA ILE A 239 -11.48 -4.97 14.75
C ILE A 239 -10.56 -4.08 13.93
N VAL A 240 -9.73 -4.72 13.10
CA VAL A 240 -8.96 -4.03 12.07
C VAL A 240 -9.44 -4.50 10.71
N ILE A 241 -9.94 -3.58 9.89
CA ILE A 241 -10.33 -3.89 8.51
C ILE A 241 -9.07 -3.87 7.65
N VAL A 242 -8.57 -5.04 7.29
CA VAL A 242 -7.26 -5.20 6.65
C VAL A 242 -7.34 -4.95 5.14
N ALA A 243 -8.40 -5.41 4.49
CA ALA A 243 -8.54 -5.35 3.04
C ALA A 243 -10.00 -5.50 2.61
N LYS A 244 -10.32 -5.00 1.41
CA LYS A 244 -11.56 -5.30 0.68
C LYS A 244 -11.31 -6.45 -0.30
N VAL A 245 -12.20 -7.44 -0.33
CA VAL A 245 -12.16 -8.51 -1.33
C VAL A 245 -12.72 -7.98 -2.64
N ILE A 246 -11.93 -8.11 -3.71
CA ILE A 246 -12.26 -7.65 -5.06
C ILE A 246 -12.81 -8.81 -5.89
N LEU A 247 -12.14 -9.97 -5.82
CA LEU A 247 -12.47 -11.13 -6.64
C LEU A 247 -12.20 -12.42 -5.85
N ALA A 248 -13.10 -13.39 -5.99
CA ALA A 248 -12.87 -14.77 -5.56
C ALA A 248 -12.56 -15.63 -6.78
N LEU A 249 -11.46 -16.38 -6.71
CA LEU A 249 -11.02 -17.36 -7.69
C LEU A 249 -11.26 -18.75 -7.09
N PRO A 250 -12.27 -19.49 -7.59
CA PRO A 250 -12.56 -20.82 -7.10
C PRO A 250 -11.33 -21.72 -7.22
N ARG A 251 -11.06 -22.51 -6.18
CA ARG A 251 -10.04 -23.56 -6.25
C ARG A 251 -10.38 -24.52 -7.40
N ARG A 252 -9.46 -24.68 -8.35
CA ARG A 252 -9.55 -25.76 -9.35
C ARG A 252 -9.05 -27.07 -8.72
N PHE A 253 -9.86 -28.12 -8.87
CA PHE A 253 -9.55 -29.49 -8.46
C PHE A 253 -8.46 -30.09 -9.36
#